data_AF-A0A2C6MFB6-F1
#
_entry.id   AF-A0A2C6MFB6-F1
#
_cell.length_a   1.000
_cell.length_b   1.000
_cell.length_c   1.000
_cell.angle_alpha   90.00
_cell.angle_beta   90.00
_cell.angle_gamma   90.00
#
_symmetry.space_group_name_H-M   'P 1'
#
loop_
_entity.id
_entity.type
_entity.pdbx_description
1 polymer ?
#
loop_
_entity_poly.entity_id
_entity_poly.type
_entity_poly.pdbx_seq_one_letter_code
_entity_poly.pdbx_strand_id
1 'polypeptide(L)'
;MVSIHVNVGPGRCIGPEAFYYGKSVQGKVLAECIQKELHRIPEIRKRTIKTGRYYLLTHTSMPCVIVETGFINNPAERKKLLDKKYQQVLARAISQGILEYLREKENIPQEKKGFGPLFTFFVTLQKKVS
;
A
#
# COMPACT_ATOMS: atom_id res chain seq x y z
N MET A 1 7.36 -2.10 -1.39
CA MET A 1 6.80 -2.56 -2.68
C MET A 1 5.47 -1.86 -2.92
N VAL A 2 5.21 -1.42 -4.14
CA VAL A 2 3.91 -0.83 -4.51
C VAL A 2 3.42 -1.54 -5.77
N SER A 3 2.25 -2.16 -5.70
CA SER A 3 1.59 -2.78 -6.85
C SER A 3 0.54 -1.84 -7.39
N ILE A 4 0.49 -1.64 -8.71
CA ILE A 4 -0.43 -0.71 -9.38
C ILE A 4 -1.48 -1.53 -10.13
N HIS A 5 -2.76 -1.28 -9.85
CA HIS A 5 -3.89 -2.02 -10.38
C HIS A 5 -5.00 -1.07 -10.86
N VAL A 6 -5.95 -1.61 -11.61
CA VAL A 6 -7.19 -0.93 -11.98
C VAL A 6 -8.37 -1.80 -11.54
N ASN A 7 -9.31 -1.19 -10.82
CA ASN A 7 -10.37 -1.89 -10.14
C ASN A 7 -11.57 -2.17 -11.06
N VAL A 8 -12.42 -3.10 -10.64
CA VAL A 8 -13.76 -3.35 -11.18
C VAL A 8 -14.73 -3.35 -10.00
N GLY A 9 -15.84 -2.62 -10.11
CA GLY A 9 -16.84 -2.53 -9.05
C GLY A 9 -18.20 -2.08 -9.58
N PRO A 10 -19.16 -1.71 -8.72
CA PRO A 10 -20.41 -1.11 -9.17
C PRO A 10 -20.13 0.10 -10.08
N GLY A 11 -20.90 0.28 -11.17
CA GLY A 11 -20.62 1.29 -12.20
C GLY A 11 -20.56 2.74 -11.71
N ARG A 12 -21.08 3.03 -10.50
CA ARG A 12 -21.00 4.33 -9.83
C ARG A 12 -19.69 4.58 -9.06
N CYS A 13 -18.83 3.57 -8.93
CA CYS A 13 -17.57 3.69 -8.21
C CYS A 13 -16.57 4.52 -9.03
N ILE A 14 -15.87 5.41 -8.32
CA ILE A 14 -14.87 6.33 -8.87
C ILE A 14 -13.73 6.52 -7.87
N GLY A 15 -12.57 6.93 -8.38
CA GLY A 15 -11.41 7.37 -7.62
C GLY A 15 -10.50 6.23 -7.18
N PRO A 16 -9.22 6.54 -6.89
CA PRO A 16 -8.21 5.58 -6.50
C PRO A 16 -8.27 5.27 -5.01
N GLU A 17 -7.88 4.05 -4.66
CA GLU A 17 -7.83 3.56 -3.29
C GLU A 17 -6.60 2.70 -3.04
N ALA A 18 -5.96 2.89 -1.88
CA ALA A 18 -4.84 2.08 -1.45
C ALA A 18 -5.27 0.98 -0.47
N PHE A 19 -4.70 -0.21 -0.64
CA PHE A 19 -4.87 -1.37 0.23
C PHE A 19 -3.57 -1.77 0.89
N TYR A 20 -3.63 -2.17 2.16
CA TYR A 20 -2.48 -2.66 2.92
C TYR A 20 -2.85 -3.91 3.74
N TYR A 21 -1.84 -4.63 4.22
CA TYR A 21 -2.08 -5.75 5.13
C TYR A 21 -2.41 -5.23 6.52
N GLY A 22 -3.57 -5.59 7.07
CA GLY A 22 -4.06 -5.04 8.34
C GLY A 22 -3.14 -5.23 9.56
N LYS A 23 -2.18 -6.18 9.50
CA LYS A 23 -1.17 -6.36 10.56
C LYS A 23 0.14 -5.63 10.31
N SER A 24 0.33 -5.02 9.13
CA SER A 24 1.54 -4.27 8.82
C SER A 24 1.38 -2.80 9.20
N VAL A 25 2.12 -2.38 10.22
CA VAL A 25 2.21 -0.97 10.65
C VAL A 25 2.87 -0.15 9.55
N GLN A 26 3.97 -0.63 9.00
CA GLN A 26 4.68 0.10 7.94
C GLN A 26 3.87 0.14 6.63
N GLY A 27 3.16 -0.93 6.29
CA GLY A 27 2.25 -0.96 5.16
C GLY A 27 1.09 0.02 5.31
N LYS A 28 0.56 0.17 6.54
CA LYS A 28 -0.48 1.18 6.85
C LYS A 28 0.03 2.59 6.56
N VAL A 29 1.17 2.97 7.13
CA VAL A 29 1.72 4.32 6.95
C VAL A 29 2.02 4.61 5.48
N LEU A 30 2.64 3.65 4.76
CA LEU A 30 2.87 3.79 3.32
C LEU A 30 1.56 4.03 2.54
N ALA A 31 0.49 3.29 2.87
CA ALA A 31 -0.81 3.48 2.24
C ALA A 31 -1.42 4.85 2.57
N GLU A 32 -1.29 5.33 3.81
CA GLU A 32 -1.75 6.66 4.24
C GLU A 32 -1.03 7.78 3.48
N CYS A 33 0.31 7.72 3.37
CA CYS A 33 1.10 8.69 2.61
C CYS A 33 0.68 8.73 1.13
N ILE A 34 0.51 7.56 0.49
CA ILE A 34 0.07 7.49 -0.90
C ILE A 34 -1.36 8.02 -1.06
N GLN A 35 -2.29 7.60 -0.20
CA GLN A 35 -3.69 8.01 -0.30
C GLN A 35 -3.88 9.52 -0.08
N LYS A 36 -3.08 10.12 0.82
CA LYS A 36 -3.03 11.56 1.07
C LYS A 36 -2.65 12.34 -0.19
N GLU A 37 -1.64 11.90 -0.94
CA GLU A 37 -1.26 12.57 -2.20
C GLU A 37 -2.28 12.33 -3.31
N LEU A 38 -2.89 11.15 -3.39
CA LEU A 38 -3.99 10.88 -4.33
C LEU A 38 -5.19 11.81 -4.09
N HIS A 39 -5.49 12.18 -2.85
CA HIS A 39 -6.57 13.13 -2.53
C HIS A 39 -6.31 14.56 -3.00
N ARG A 40 -5.08 14.90 -3.39
CA ARG A 40 -4.75 16.23 -3.94
C ARG A 40 -5.07 16.36 -5.42
N ILE A 41 -5.38 15.24 -6.10
CA ILE A 41 -5.82 15.26 -7.49
C ILE A 41 -7.20 15.94 -7.54
N PRO A 42 -7.40 16.99 -8.35
CA PRO A 42 -8.68 17.66 -8.47
C PRO A 42 -9.80 16.71 -8.91
N GLU A 43 -11.03 16.97 -8.43
CA GLU A 43 -12.25 16.27 -8.86
C GLU A 43 -12.23 14.75 -8.63
N ILE A 44 -11.39 14.29 -7.71
CA ILE A 44 -11.30 12.88 -7.33
C ILE A 44 -12.18 12.59 -6.11
N ARG A 45 -12.84 11.43 -6.10
CA ARG A 45 -13.53 10.99 -4.89
C ARG A 45 -12.51 10.63 -3.82
N LYS A 46 -12.63 11.25 -2.65
CA LYS A 46 -11.80 10.94 -1.48
C LYS A 46 -12.19 9.57 -0.92
N ARG A 47 -11.43 8.53 -1.29
CA ARG A 47 -11.57 7.17 -0.73
C ARG A 47 -10.65 7.02 0.47
N THR A 48 -11.03 6.17 1.41
CA THR A 48 -10.17 5.81 2.54
C THR A 48 -9.33 4.59 2.19
N ILE A 49 -8.16 4.48 2.84
CA ILE A 49 -7.37 3.25 2.77
C ILE A 49 -8.17 2.06 3.30
N LYS A 50 -7.88 0.88 2.79
CA LYS A 50 -8.54 -0.36 3.20
C LYS A 50 -7.55 -1.46 3.54
N THR A 51 -7.98 -2.39 4.36
CA THR A 51 -7.23 -3.62 4.62
C THR A 51 -7.62 -4.69 3.63
N GLY A 52 -6.67 -5.57 3.29
CA GLY A 52 -6.90 -6.73 2.45
C GLY A 52 -5.95 -7.88 2.75
N ARG A 53 -6.35 -9.10 2.39
CA ARG A 53 -5.53 -10.31 2.49
C ARG A 53 -5.14 -10.81 1.10
N TYR A 54 -4.56 -9.93 0.30
CA TYR A 54 -4.04 -10.27 -1.02
C TYR A 54 -2.69 -10.96 -0.88
N TYR A 55 -2.39 -11.89 -1.79
CA TYR A 55 -1.16 -12.69 -1.76
C TYR A 55 0.10 -11.82 -1.61
N LEU A 56 0.20 -10.75 -2.42
CA LEU A 56 1.32 -9.81 -2.38
C LEU A 56 1.47 -9.10 -1.03
N LEU A 57 0.37 -8.80 -0.35
CA LEU A 57 0.40 -8.06 0.91
C LEU A 57 0.83 -8.96 2.09
N THR A 58 0.63 -10.28 2.00
CA THR A 58 0.90 -11.22 3.10
C THR A 58 2.17 -12.04 2.93
N HIS A 59 2.71 -12.15 1.72
CA HIS A 59 3.88 -13.00 1.39
C HIS A 59 5.13 -12.21 1.03
N THR A 60 5.27 -11.02 1.62
CA THR A 60 6.41 -10.14 1.38
C THR A 60 7.01 -9.67 2.70
N SER A 61 8.33 -9.58 2.73
CA SER A 61 9.09 -9.19 3.93
C SER A 61 9.29 -7.68 4.05
N MET A 62 8.97 -6.91 3.00
CA MET A 62 9.01 -5.45 3.02
C MET A 62 7.58 -4.85 3.03
N PRO A 63 7.40 -3.60 3.49
CA PRO A 63 6.11 -2.93 3.44
C PRO A 63 5.53 -2.96 2.03
N CYS A 64 4.26 -3.36 1.91
CA CYS A 64 3.59 -3.51 0.62
C CYS A 64 2.20 -2.88 0.61
N VAL A 65 1.89 -2.22 -0.50
CA VAL A 65 0.61 -1.57 -0.77
C VAL A 65 0.15 -1.93 -2.18
N ILE A 66 -1.15 -2.14 -2.36
CA ILE A 66 -1.81 -2.20 -3.67
C ILE A 66 -2.52 -0.87 -3.87
N VAL A 67 -2.24 -0.19 -4.98
CA VAL A 67 -2.94 1.04 -5.38
C VAL A 67 -3.86 0.69 -6.53
N GLU A 68 -5.17 0.72 -6.27
CA GLU A 68 -6.19 0.69 -7.32
C GLU A 68 -6.37 2.11 -7.84
N THR A 69 -6.04 2.39 -9.11
CA THR A 69 -5.97 3.77 -9.62
C THR A 69 -7.31 4.35 -10.08
N GLY A 70 -8.36 3.52 -10.13
CA GLY A 70 -9.70 3.88 -10.62
C GLY A 70 -10.48 2.63 -11.02
N PHE A 71 -11.64 2.81 -11.67
CA PHE A 71 -12.55 1.72 -12.03
C PHE A 71 -12.68 1.56 -13.55
N ILE A 72 -12.14 0.47 -14.13
CA ILE A 72 -12.10 0.28 -15.59
C ILE A 72 -13.50 0.12 -16.18
N ASN A 73 -14.47 -0.38 -15.42
CA ASN A 73 -15.85 -0.59 -15.89
C ASN A 73 -16.76 0.63 -15.71
N ASN A 74 -16.25 1.74 -15.17
CA ASN A 74 -16.91 3.04 -15.22
C ASN A 74 -16.40 3.80 -16.46
N PRO A 75 -17.27 4.16 -17.43
CA PRO A 75 -16.84 4.83 -18.67
C PRO A 75 -16.09 6.16 -18.45
N ALA A 76 -16.50 6.96 -17.46
CA ALA A 76 -15.86 8.24 -17.15
C ALA A 76 -14.44 8.03 -16.59
N GLU A 77 -14.28 7.06 -15.69
CA GLU A 77 -12.98 6.70 -15.14
C GLU A 77 -12.08 6.04 -16.19
N ARG A 78 -12.62 5.14 -17.02
CA ARG A 78 -11.88 4.52 -18.13
C ARG A 78 -11.30 5.58 -19.07
N LYS A 79 -12.09 6.60 -19.42
CA LYS A 79 -11.62 7.72 -20.26
C LYS A 79 -10.42 8.43 -19.62
N LYS A 80 -10.49 8.71 -18.31
CA LYS A 80 -9.36 9.29 -17.56
C LYS A 80 -8.16 8.34 -17.51
N LEU A 81 -8.35 7.06 -17.23
CA LEU A 81 -7.29 6.06 -17.10
C LEU A 81 -6.52 5.81 -18.41
N LEU A 82 -7.15 6.06 -19.57
CA LEU A 82 -6.50 6.01 -20.88
C LEU A 82 -5.79 7.33 -21.26
N ASP A 83 -6.06 8.41 -20.54
CA ASP A 83 -5.42 9.71 -20.78
C ASP A 83 -4.01 9.75 -20.18
N LYS A 84 -3.01 10.04 -21.03
CA LYS A 84 -1.59 10.06 -20.63
C LYS A 84 -1.30 11.16 -19.59
N LYS A 85 -1.99 12.29 -19.62
CA LYS A 85 -1.78 13.37 -18.63
C LYS A 85 -2.30 12.93 -17.27
N TYR A 86 -3.46 12.28 -17.23
CA TYR A 86 -4.01 11.73 -15.99
C TYR A 86 -3.14 10.61 -15.42
N GLN A 87 -2.61 9.71 -16.26
CA GLN A 87 -1.63 8.70 -15.83
C GLN A 87 -0.38 9.35 -15.21
N GLN A 88 0.13 10.43 -15.80
CA GLN A 88 1.26 11.17 -15.24
C GLN A 88 0.94 11.83 -13.90
N VAL A 89 -0.28 12.34 -13.73
CA VAL A 89 -0.77 12.89 -12.46
C VAL A 89 -0.83 11.81 -11.38
N LEU A 90 -1.39 10.63 -11.69
CA LEU A 90 -1.40 9.49 -10.78
C LEU A 90 0.02 9.04 -10.40
N ALA A 91 0.90 8.88 -11.38
CA ALA A 91 2.29 8.48 -11.15
C ALA A 91 3.02 9.46 -10.23
N ARG A 92 2.84 10.77 -10.44
CA ARG A 92 3.40 11.81 -9.58
C ARG A 92 2.86 11.72 -8.16
N ALA A 93 1.54 11.61 -7.99
CA ALA A 93 0.93 11.50 -6.67
C ALA A 93 1.44 10.25 -5.90
N ILE A 94 1.48 9.10 -6.58
CA ILE A 94 2.01 7.86 -5.99
C ILE A 94 3.49 8.02 -5.61
N SER A 95 4.31 8.57 -6.50
CA SER A 95 5.74 8.82 -6.21
C SER A 95 5.94 9.76 -5.03
N GLN A 96 5.14 10.82 -4.92
CA GLN A 96 5.23 11.77 -3.83
C GLN A 96 4.85 11.13 -2.50
N GLY A 97 3.83 10.28 -2.49
CA GLY A 97 3.43 9.53 -1.29
C GLY A 97 4.50 8.53 -0.85
N ILE A 98 5.19 7.88 -1.80
CA ILE A 98 6.34 7.01 -1.49
C ILE A 98 7.49 7.83 -0.89
N LEU A 99 7.81 8.99 -1.47
CA LEU A 99 8.87 9.88 -0.95
C LEU A 99 8.54 10.36 0.47
N GLU A 100 7.29 10.70 0.74
CA GLU A 100 6.85 11.11 2.08
C GLU A 100 7.01 9.95 3.08
N TYR A 101 6.57 8.75 2.73
CA TYR A 101 6.79 7.56 3.55
C TYR A 101 8.28 7.34 3.85
N LEU A 102 9.16 7.49 2.85
CA LEU A 102 10.59 7.29 3.04
C LEU A 102 11.22 8.32 4.00
N ARG A 103 10.70 9.54 4.06
CA ARG A 103 11.14 10.56 5.04
C ARG A 103 10.67 10.24 6.45
N GLU A 104 9.46 9.71 6.59
CA GLU A 104 8.88 9.37 7.89
C GLU A 104 9.34 8.01 8.43
N LYS A 105 9.82 7.12 7.56
CA LYS A 105 10.10 5.71 7.86
C LYS A 105 10.97 5.49 9.10
N GLU A 106 11.97 6.35 9.33
CA GLU A 106 12.88 6.25 10.47
C GLU A 106 12.16 6.41 11.83
N ASN A 107 10.99 7.05 11.84
CA ASN A 107 10.17 7.28 13.04
C ASN A 107 9.11 6.18 13.26
N ILE A 108 8.99 5.20 12.35
CA ILE A 108 7.98 4.15 12.43
C ILE A 108 8.56 2.93 13.15
N PRO A 109 7.88 2.38 14.18
CA PRO A 109 8.33 1.17 14.85
C PRO A 109 8.59 0.04 13.85
N GLN A 110 9.76 -0.59 13.95
CA GLN A 110 10.10 -1.75 13.12
C GLN A 110 9.27 -2.95 13.57
N GLU A 111 8.62 -3.63 12.62
CA GLU A 111 7.95 -4.89 12.89
C GLU A 111 8.99 -5.94 13.29
N LYS A 112 8.82 -6.58 14.46
CA LYS A 112 9.67 -7.72 14.83
C LYS A 112 9.46 -8.81 13.77
N LYS A 113 10.53 -9.20 13.07
CA LYS A 113 10.51 -10.34 12.15
C LYS A 113 10.05 -11.57 12.94
N GLY A 114 8.79 -11.97 12.77
CA GLY A 114 8.33 -13.28 13.20
C GLY A 114 9.03 -14.29 12.32
N PHE A 115 10.00 -15.03 12.87
CA PHE A 115 10.47 -16.25 12.24
C PHE A 115 9.25 -17.16 12.09
N GLY A 116 8.92 -17.53 10.85
CA GLY A 116 7.88 -18.51 10.58
C GLY A 116 8.20 -19.86 11.26
N PRO A 117 7.22 -20.78 11.34
CA PRO A 117 7.31 -22.00 12.14
C PRO A 117 8.33 -23.07 11.65
N LEU A 118 9.32 -22.71 10.84
CA LEU A 118 10.34 -23.65 10.31
C LEU A 118 11.78 -23.36 10.76
N PHE A 119 12.01 -22.46 11.71
CA PHE A 119 13.34 -22.30 12.32
C PHE A 119 13.25 -22.16 13.85
N THR A 120 12.57 -23.11 14.48
CA THR A 120 12.72 -23.38 15.93
C THR A 120 13.38 -24.74 16.10
N PHE A 121 14.67 -24.82 15.75
CA PHE A 121 15.54 -25.88 16.24
C PHE A 121 16.91 -25.27 16.56
N PHE A 122 17.30 -25.41 17.83
CA PHE A 122 18.58 -25.05 18.44
C PHE A 122 18.93 -23.57 18.54
N VAL A 123 18.69 -22.97 19.73
CA VAL A 123 19.74 -22.81 20.75
C VAL A 123 19.06 -22.74 22.13
N THR A 124 19.07 -23.86 22.84
CA THR A 124 19.03 -23.90 24.31
C THR A 124 20.31 -24.61 24.73
N LEU A 125 21.18 -23.96 25.50
CA LEU A 125 21.90 -24.53 26.66
C LEU A 125 22.97 -23.56 27.20
N GLN A 126 22.72 -23.12 28.45
CA GLN A 126 23.65 -22.97 29.58
C GLN A 126 24.92 -22.10 29.44
N LYS A 127 24.96 -21.00 30.22
CA LYS A 127 26.00 -20.72 31.25
C LYS A 127 25.31 -19.87 32.34
N LYS A 128 24.86 -20.43 33.46
CA LYS A 128 25.60 -20.77 34.70
C LYS A 128 26.53 -19.65 35.18
N VAL A 129 26.06 -19.01 36.25
CA VAL A 129 26.77 -18.37 37.36
C VAL A 129 28.24 -18.77 37.46
N SER A 130 29.11 -17.77 37.52
CA SER A 130 30.38 -17.75 38.25
C SER A 130 30.62 -16.30 38.68
#